data_AF-A0AB37ITV5-F1
#
_entry.id   AF-A0AB37ITV5-F1
#
_cell.length_a   1.000
_cell.length_b   1.000
_cell.length_c   1.000
_cell.angle_alpha   90.00
_cell.angle_beta   90.00
_cell.angle_gamma   90.00
#
_symmetry.space_group_name_H-M   'P 1'
#
loop_
_entity.id
_entity.type
_entity.pdbx_description
1 polymer ?
#
loop_
_entity_poly.entity_id
_entity_poly.type
_entity_poly.pdbx_seq_one_letter_code
_entity_poly.pdbx_strand_id
1 'polypeptide(L)'
;MKKLLATAIVATVLAMSCLSRNPTIEVYRDRFQSVTYYDIEKFSENLKTESINISRNEKRMLEDGDILVYLTDQERLGKMLILELDKGESGFVFFDFVTYDENGLVFIEKKYVKLQASYIFDFDKGIIPEKTEGVELWWHNLDDVEMYLVPWNPAKLGKYPTAGLN
;
A
#
# COMPACT_ATOMS: atom_id res chain seq x y z
N MET A 1 25.95 -54.91 24.56
CA MET A 1 26.94 -53.99 23.97
C MET A 1 26.22 -52.82 23.31
N LYS A 2 26.53 -51.61 23.78
CA LYS A 2 26.39 -50.25 23.20
C LYS A 2 25.05 -49.83 22.54
N LYS A 3 24.43 -48.83 23.21
CA LYS A 3 23.39 -47.89 22.73
C LYS A 3 23.81 -47.20 21.43
N LEU A 4 22.83 -46.80 20.62
CA LEU A 4 22.86 -45.55 19.85
C LEU A 4 21.43 -45.14 19.46
N LEU A 5 20.84 -44.27 20.27
CA LEU A 5 19.69 -43.45 19.88
C LEU A 5 20.20 -42.41 18.89
N ALA A 6 19.76 -42.51 17.63
CA ALA A 6 20.00 -41.47 16.63
C ALA A 6 19.01 -40.33 16.88
N THR A 7 19.43 -39.34 17.66
CA THR A 7 18.71 -38.07 17.79
C THR A 7 18.88 -37.29 16.49
N ALA A 8 17.85 -37.29 15.64
CA ALA A 8 17.81 -36.39 14.48
C ALA A 8 17.56 -34.96 14.98
N ILE A 9 18.62 -34.18 15.09
CA ILE A 9 18.53 -32.73 15.27
C ILE A 9 18.12 -32.16 13.90
N VAL A 10 16.84 -31.83 13.75
CA VAL A 10 16.39 -30.99 12.63
C VAL A 10 16.86 -29.58 12.94
N ALA A 11 18.04 -29.22 12.44
CA ALA A 11 18.47 -27.84 12.39
C ALA A 11 17.63 -27.13 11.33
N THR A 12 16.55 -26.48 11.74
CA THR A 12 15.83 -25.55 10.88
C THR A 12 16.78 -24.39 10.60
N VAL A 13 17.43 -24.41 9.45
CA VAL A 13 18.20 -23.27 8.95
C VAL A 13 17.18 -22.17 8.67
N LEU A 14 16.98 -21.27 9.63
CA LEU A 14 16.40 -19.96 9.38
C LEU A 14 17.40 -19.24 8.47
N ALA A 15 17.24 -19.41 7.17
CA ALA A 15 17.83 -18.52 6.19
C ALA A 15 17.18 -17.14 6.42
N MET A 16 17.72 -16.39 7.37
CA MET A 16 17.57 -14.95 7.41
C MET A 16 18.19 -14.46 6.11
N SER A 17 17.36 -14.31 5.09
CA SER A 17 17.73 -13.64 3.86
C SER A 17 18.13 -12.22 4.27
N CYS A 18 19.43 -12.00 4.44
CA CYS A 18 20.04 -10.68 4.32
C CYS A 18 19.95 -10.25 2.86
N LEU A 19 18.73 -10.13 2.31
CA LEU A 19 18.50 -9.13 1.31
C LEU A 19 18.76 -7.81 2.02
N SER A 20 19.69 -7.02 1.52
CA SER A 20 19.94 -5.65 1.96
C SER A 20 18.61 -4.88 1.89
N ARG A 21 17.84 -4.90 2.98
CA ARG A 21 16.59 -4.15 3.05
C ARG A 21 16.96 -2.69 3.08
N ASN A 22 16.39 -1.91 2.18
CA ASN A 22 16.59 -0.46 2.19
C ASN A 22 16.09 0.07 3.55
N PRO A 23 16.97 0.59 4.42
CA PRO A 23 16.60 0.94 5.80
C PRO A 23 15.50 1.99 5.85
N THR A 24 15.44 2.88 4.86
CA THR A 24 14.39 3.89 4.73
C THR A 24 13.02 3.24 4.52
N ILE A 25 12.93 2.21 3.67
CA ILE A 25 11.68 1.50 3.41
C ILE A 25 11.21 0.75 4.66
N GLU A 26 12.11 0.17 5.45
CA GLU A 26 11.72 -0.52 6.68
C GLU A 26 11.16 0.47 7.72
N VAL A 27 11.72 1.68 7.83
CA VAL A 27 11.14 2.75 8.67
C VAL A 27 9.71 3.10 8.21
N TYR A 28 9.49 3.18 6.89
CA TYR A 28 8.14 3.43 6.36
C TYR A 28 7.16 2.31 6.71
N ARG A 29 7.63 1.05 6.65
CA ARG A 29 6.84 -0.13 7.00
C ARG A 29 6.50 -0.19 8.48
N ASP A 30 7.43 0.16 9.36
CA ASP A 30 7.17 0.17 10.80
C ASP A 30 6.04 1.17 11.12
N ARG A 31 6.07 2.36 10.51
CA ARG A 31 4.96 3.34 10.61
C ARG A 31 3.68 2.78 10.03
N PHE A 32 3.74 2.19 8.84
CA PHE A 32 2.58 1.58 8.20
C PHE A 32 1.94 0.49 9.06
N GLN A 33 2.74 -0.35 9.73
CA GLN A 33 2.26 -1.38 10.64
C GLN A 33 1.62 -0.80 11.91
N SER A 34 2.10 0.35 12.39
CA SER A 34 1.51 1.02 13.55
C SER A 34 0.12 1.61 13.31
N VAL A 35 -0.27 1.89 12.04
CA VAL A 35 -1.62 2.35 11.70
C VAL A 35 -2.58 1.17 11.76
N THR A 36 -3.45 1.12 12.75
CA THR A 36 -4.37 -0.01 12.98
C THR A 36 -5.69 0.15 12.19
N TYR A 37 -6.48 -0.92 12.12
CA TYR A 37 -7.85 -0.85 11.59
C TYR A 37 -8.69 0.22 12.32
N TYR A 38 -8.56 0.31 13.65
CA TYR A 38 -9.31 1.29 14.45
C TYR A 38 -8.92 2.73 14.14
N ASP A 39 -7.63 2.98 13.84
CA ASP A 39 -7.17 4.29 13.41
C ASP A 39 -7.76 4.67 12.04
N ILE A 40 -7.82 3.69 11.13
CA ILE A 40 -8.43 3.83 9.80
C ILE A 40 -9.93 4.11 9.91
N GLU A 41 -10.64 3.33 10.73
CA GLU A 41 -12.08 3.49 10.95
C GLU A 41 -12.42 4.90 11.45
N LYS A 42 -11.66 5.41 12.43
CA LYS A 42 -11.79 6.79 12.90
C LYS A 42 -11.51 7.82 11.81
N PHE A 43 -10.54 7.55 10.95
CA PHE A 43 -10.20 8.46 9.86
C PHE A 43 -11.22 8.41 8.71
N SER A 44 -12.06 7.37 8.62
CA SER A 44 -12.93 7.09 7.46
C SER A 44 -13.87 8.25 7.08
N GLU A 45 -14.30 9.05 8.06
CA GLU A 45 -15.14 10.25 7.85
C GLU A 45 -14.43 11.33 7.01
N ASN A 46 -13.10 11.29 6.93
CA ASN A 46 -12.28 12.22 6.15
C ASN A 46 -11.97 11.71 4.73
N LEU A 47 -12.40 10.50 4.38
CA LEU A 47 -12.16 9.94 3.05
C LEU A 47 -13.03 10.63 2.01
N LYS A 48 -12.44 10.91 0.85
CA LYS A 48 -13.09 11.66 -0.24
C LYS A 48 -12.99 10.92 -1.56
N THR A 49 -13.88 11.28 -2.48
CA THR A 49 -13.83 10.86 -3.89
C THR A 49 -12.96 11.81 -4.74
N GLU A 50 -12.38 12.84 -4.12
CA GLU A 50 -11.48 13.78 -4.78
C GLU A 50 -10.16 13.09 -5.16
N SER A 51 -9.58 13.49 -6.28
CA SER A 51 -8.27 12.99 -6.69
C SER A 51 -7.15 13.57 -5.82
N ILE A 52 -6.10 12.79 -5.62
CA ILE A 52 -4.87 13.25 -4.96
C ILE A 52 -3.85 13.61 -6.04
N ASN A 53 -3.34 14.83 -5.99
CA ASN A 53 -2.35 15.31 -6.95
C ASN A 53 -0.98 14.67 -6.69
N ILE A 54 -0.45 13.95 -7.69
CA ILE A 54 0.89 13.34 -7.67
C ILE A 54 1.79 13.85 -8.80
N SER A 55 1.44 15.01 -9.36
CA SER A 55 2.13 15.67 -10.46
C SER A 55 3.61 15.92 -10.13
N ARG A 56 4.46 16.06 -11.15
CA ARG A 56 5.89 16.41 -11.03
C ARG A 56 6.07 17.93 -10.85
N ASN A 57 5.38 18.52 -9.89
CA ASN A 57 5.44 19.95 -9.62
C ASN A 57 5.22 20.23 -8.12
N GLU A 58 5.25 21.52 -7.75
CA GLU A 58 5.10 22.00 -6.37
C GLU A 58 3.73 21.69 -5.74
N LYS A 59 2.74 21.25 -6.52
CA LYS A 59 1.40 20.88 -6.04
C LYS A 59 1.29 19.41 -5.67
N ARG A 60 2.37 18.63 -5.81
CA ARG A 60 2.42 17.22 -5.39
C ARG A 60 2.03 17.08 -3.92
N MET A 61 1.08 16.20 -3.64
CA MET A 61 0.52 15.99 -2.29
C MET A 61 1.10 14.77 -1.59
N LEU A 62 1.77 13.88 -2.33
CA LEU A 62 2.32 12.63 -1.82
C LEU A 62 3.82 12.51 -2.06
N GLU A 63 4.49 11.85 -1.11
CA GLU A 63 5.90 11.52 -1.13
C GLU A 63 6.12 10.06 -0.73
N ASP A 64 7.35 9.58 -0.92
CA ASP A 64 7.78 8.27 -0.44
C ASP A 64 7.58 8.18 1.09
N GLY A 65 6.95 7.09 1.52
CA GLY A 65 6.65 6.84 2.92
C GLY A 65 5.29 7.37 3.41
N ASP A 66 4.54 8.06 2.57
CA ASP A 66 3.16 8.46 2.86
C ASP A 66 2.22 7.26 2.90
N ILE A 67 1.23 7.34 3.80
CA ILE A 67 0.18 6.33 3.94
C ILE A 67 -1.12 6.94 3.45
N LEU A 68 -1.77 6.21 2.55
CA LEU A 68 -3.14 6.47 2.13
C LEU A 68 -4.06 5.50 2.85
N VAL A 69 -5.23 5.97 3.24
CA VAL A 69 -6.35 5.15 3.71
C VAL A 69 -7.43 5.18 2.64
N TYR A 70 -8.12 4.06 2.47
CA TYR A 70 -9.19 3.94 1.48
C TYR A 70 -10.41 3.19 2.02
N LEU A 71 -11.54 3.43 1.36
CA LEU A 71 -12.78 2.67 1.45
C LEU A 71 -13.08 2.14 0.04
N THR A 72 -13.24 0.83 -0.10
CA THR A 72 -13.58 0.18 -1.39
C THR A 72 -15.07 0.28 -1.70
N ASP A 73 -15.47 -0.12 -2.91
CA ASP A 73 -16.89 -0.17 -3.28
C ASP A 73 -17.67 -1.28 -2.56
N GLN A 74 -16.97 -2.29 -2.00
CA GLN A 74 -17.51 -3.33 -1.13
C GLN A 74 -17.48 -2.95 0.36
N GLU A 75 -17.38 -1.65 0.66
CA GLU A 75 -17.36 -1.10 2.02
C GLU A 75 -16.19 -1.61 2.89
N ARG A 76 -15.11 -2.11 2.28
CA ARG A 76 -13.91 -2.51 3.02
C ARG A 76 -12.98 -1.34 3.24
N LEU A 77 -12.47 -1.22 4.45
CA LEU A 77 -11.44 -0.25 4.79
C LEU A 77 -10.05 -0.83 4.56
N GLY A 78 -9.10 0.01 4.18
CA GLY A 78 -7.72 -0.42 4.04
C GLY A 78 -6.73 0.74 4.04
N LYS A 79 -5.46 0.36 3.93
CA LYS A 79 -4.33 1.30 3.90
C LYS A 79 -3.31 0.88 2.86
N MET A 80 -2.65 1.87 2.27
CA MET A 80 -1.64 1.74 1.23
C MET A 80 -0.43 2.60 1.62
N LEU A 81 0.76 1.99 1.67
CA LEU A 81 2.02 2.68 1.89
C LEU A 81 2.71 2.94 0.55
N ILE A 82 2.99 4.20 0.24
CA ILE A 82 3.84 4.57 -0.90
C ILE A 82 5.29 4.25 -0.54
N LEU A 83 5.91 3.30 -1.24
CA LEU A 83 7.33 2.96 -1.06
C LEU A 83 8.23 3.84 -1.94
N GLU A 84 7.81 4.03 -3.18
CA GLU A 84 8.50 4.83 -4.19
C GLU A 84 7.46 5.38 -5.17
N LEU A 85 7.41 6.70 -5.33
CA LEU A 85 6.49 7.41 -6.22
C LEU A 85 7.23 8.04 -7.40
N ASP A 86 7.12 7.40 -8.57
CA ASP A 86 7.57 7.95 -9.86
C ASP A 86 9.02 8.45 -9.84
N LYS A 87 9.88 7.69 -9.15
CA LYS A 87 11.29 8.06 -8.98
C LYS A 87 12.00 8.08 -10.32
N GLY A 88 12.75 9.15 -10.57
CA GLY A 88 13.45 9.36 -11.83
C GLY A 88 12.50 9.36 -13.04
N GLU A 89 11.25 9.81 -12.85
CA GLU A 89 10.24 9.90 -13.90
C GLU A 89 9.84 8.53 -14.50
N SER A 90 9.99 7.46 -13.71
CA SER A 90 9.82 6.09 -14.17
C SER A 90 8.39 5.71 -14.58
N GLY A 91 7.38 6.49 -14.20
CA GLY A 91 5.97 6.17 -14.44
C GLY A 91 5.47 4.98 -13.62
N PHE A 92 6.09 4.71 -12.47
CA PHE A 92 5.71 3.63 -11.56
C PHE A 92 5.56 4.10 -10.11
N VAL A 93 4.65 3.44 -9.40
CA VAL A 93 4.43 3.59 -7.98
C VAL A 93 4.56 2.20 -7.39
N PHE A 94 5.44 2.10 -6.42
CA PHE A 94 5.63 0.89 -5.64
C PHE A 94 4.95 1.09 -4.30
N PHE A 95 4.13 0.13 -3.90
CA PHE A 95 3.39 0.23 -2.64
C PHE A 95 3.20 -1.11 -1.94
N ASP A 96 3.04 -1.05 -0.62
CA ASP A 96 2.45 -2.12 0.17
C ASP A 96 0.98 -1.75 0.45
N PHE A 97 0.08 -2.73 0.58
CA PHE A 97 -1.29 -2.44 1.01
C PHE A 97 -1.88 -3.55 1.88
N VAL A 98 -2.89 -3.19 2.66
CA VAL A 98 -3.69 -4.09 3.50
C VAL A 98 -5.15 -3.64 3.42
N THR A 99 -6.03 -4.53 2.98
CA THR A 99 -7.49 -4.38 3.07
C THR A 99 -8.01 -5.26 4.20
N TYR A 100 -8.91 -4.73 5.02
CA TYR A 100 -9.52 -5.41 6.15
C TYR A 100 -10.95 -5.85 5.84
N ASP A 101 -11.42 -6.90 6.51
CA ASP A 101 -12.84 -7.26 6.52
C ASP A 101 -13.63 -6.39 7.52
N GLU A 102 -14.94 -6.62 7.60
CA GLU A 102 -15.85 -5.90 8.51
C GLU A 102 -15.52 -6.07 10.01
N ASN A 103 -14.74 -7.10 10.37
CA ASN A 103 -14.31 -7.36 11.75
C ASN A 103 -12.92 -6.76 12.03
N GLY A 104 -12.33 -6.05 11.07
CA GLY A 104 -10.98 -5.49 11.16
C GLY A 104 -9.86 -6.52 11.03
N LEU A 105 -10.16 -7.73 10.57
CA LEU A 105 -9.14 -8.75 10.26
C LEU A 105 -8.59 -8.50 8.86
N VAL A 106 -7.32 -8.88 8.64
CA VAL A 106 -6.70 -8.76 7.31
C VAL A 106 -7.44 -9.66 6.32
N PHE A 107 -8.10 -9.04 5.34
CA PHE A 107 -8.76 -9.75 4.24
C PHE A 107 -7.76 -10.07 3.12
N ILE A 108 -6.98 -9.07 2.71
CA ILE A 108 -5.89 -9.22 1.74
C ILE A 108 -4.75 -8.26 2.06
N GLU A 109 -3.52 -8.72 1.88
CA GLU A 109 -2.33 -7.89 1.93
C GLU A 109 -1.37 -8.26 0.81
N LYS A 110 -0.67 -7.26 0.25
CA LYS A 110 0.47 -7.49 -0.64
C LYS A 110 1.56 -6.46 -0.38
N LYS A 111 2.79 -6.87 -0.68
CA LYS A 111 3.99 -6.04 -0.56
C LYS A 111 4.64 -5.83 -1.92
N TYR A 112 5.28 -4.68 -2.11
CA TYR A 112 5.98 -4.29 -3.33
C TYR A 112 5.12 -4.44 -4.61
N VAL A 113 3.85 -4.06 -4.52
CA VAL A 113 2.98 -3.94 -5.69
C VAL A 113 3.53 -2.84 -6.59
N LYS A 114 3.68 -3.14 -7.87
CA LYS A 114 4.09 -2.18 -8.90
C LYS A 114 2.88 -1.81 -9.74
N LEU A 115 2.50 -0.54 -9.72
CA LEU A 115 1.45 0.01 -10.59
C LEU A 115 2.07 1.01 -11.56
N GLN A 116 1.69 0.90 -12.83
CA GLN A 116 2.13 1.80 -13.90
C GLN A 116 1.19 3.00 -14.01
N ALA A 117 1.71 4.13 -14.46
CA ALA A 117 0.88 5.26 -14.88
C ALA A 117 -0.18 4.82 -15.90
N SER A 118 -1.37 5.42 -15.79
CA SER A 118 -2.58 5.10 -16.59
C SER A 118 -3.23 3.75 -16.29
N TYR A 119 -2.72 2.97 -15.33
CA TYR A 119 -3.31 1.70 -14.92
C TYR A 119 -4.21 1.84 -13.70
N ILE A 120 -5.09 0.85 -13.55
CA ILE A 120 -6.07 0.70 -12.48
C ILE A 120 -5.65 -0.41 -11.52
N PHE A 121 -6.12 -0.33 -10.28
CA PHE A 121 -5.89 -1.34 -9.25
C PHE A 121 -7.18 -1.63 -8.48
N ASP A 122 -7.40 -2.92 -8.24
CA ASP A 122 -8.49 -3.48 -7.46
C ASP A 122 -7.92 -3.91 -6.09
N PHE A 123 -8.27 -3.21 -5.01
CA PHE A 123 -7.85 -3.48 -3.64
C PHE A 123 -8.59 -4.64 -2.99
N ASP A 124 -9.76 -5.02 -3.49
CA ASP A 124 -10.53 -6.16 -2.99
C ASP A 124 -10.01 -7.49 -3.53
N LYS A 125 -9.39 -7.48 -4.71
CA LYS A 125 -8.73 -8.64 -5.34
C LYS A 125 -7.20 -8.55 -5.29
N GLY A 126 -6.65 -7.36 -5.06
CA GLY A 126 -5.23 -7.08 -5.03
C GLY A 126 -4.55 -7.21 -6.39
N ILE A 127 -5.22 -6.88 -7.49
CA ILE A 127 -4.72 -7.08 -8.86
C ILE A 127 -4.89 -5.83 -9.70
N ILE A 128 -4.18 -5.78 -10.83
CA ILE A 128 -4.50 -4.90 -11.95
C ILE A 128 -5.54 -5.65 -12.80
N PRO A 129 -6.82 -5.26 -12.81
CA PRO A 129 -7.85 -5.98 -13.55
C PRO A 129 -7.78 -5.69 -15.06
N GLU A 130 -8.28 -6.63 -15.87
CA GLU A 130 -8.40 -6.46 -17.33
C GLU A 130 -9.57 -5.55 -17.72
N LYS A 131 -10.53 -5.35 -16.81
CA LYS A 131 -11.74 -4.54 -16.98
C LYS A 131 -11.86 -3.56 -15.82
N THR A 132 -12.61 -2.48 -16.02
CA THR A 132 -12.79 -1.42 -15.02
C THR A 132 -13.81 -1.73 -13.91
N GLU A 133 -14.31 -2.97 -13.84
CA GLU A 133 -15.32 -3.38 -12.85
C GLU A 133 -14.63 -3.80 -11.53
N GLY A 134 -15.05 -3.18 -10.41
CA GLY A 134 -14.40 -3.36 -9.10
C GLY A 134 -13.02 -2.72 -9.02
N VAL A 135 -12.83 -1.56 -9.68
CA VAL A 135 -11.60 -0.76 -9.53
C VAL A 135 -11.81 0.18 -8.36
N GLU A 136 -10.80 0.34 -7.52
CA GLU A 136 -10.81 1.34 -6.46
C GLU A 136 -9.83 2.49 -6.72
N LEU A 137 -8.74 2.23 -7.43
CA LEU A 137 -7.70 3.23 -7.69
C LEU A 137 -7.34 3.29 -9.16
N TRP A 138 -7.31 4.49 -9.72
CA TRP A 138 -6.75 4.78 -11.02
C TRP A 138 -5.59 5.76 -10.90
N TRP A 139 -4.42 5.40 -11.43
CA TRP A 139 -3.38 6.39 -11.67
C TRP A 139 -3.67 7.09 -13.00
N HIS A 140 -4.30 8.24 -12.94
CA HIS A 140 -4.56 9.06 -14.10
C HIS A 140 -3.34 9.92 -14.43
N ASN A 141 -2.70 9.64 -15.57
CA ASN A 141 -1.67 10.49 -16.14
C ASN A 141 -2.31 11.27 -17.30
N LEU A 142 -2.31 12.61 -17.20
CA LEU A 142 -2.80 13.50 -18.26
C LEU A 142 -1.69 13.84 -19.25
N ASP A 143 -0.49 14.11 -18.72
CA ASP A 143 0.74 14.30 -19.47
C ASP A 143 1.98 13.93 -18.61
N ASP A 144 3.17 14.26 -19.12
CA ASP A 144 4.45 13.97 -18.46
C ASP A 144 4.64 14.68 -17.12
N VAL A 145 3.79 15.65 -16.77
CA VAL A 145 3.88 16.46 -15.54
C VAL A 145 2.65 16.27 -14.67
N GLU A 146 1.45 16.32 -15.25
CA GLU A 146 0.18 16.36 -14.54
C GLU A 146 -0.40 14.95 -14.31
N MET A 147 -0.44 14.55 -13.04
CA MET A 147 -0.80 13.19 -12.64
C MET A 147 -1.60 13.18 -11.34
N TYR A 148 -2.52 12.21 -11.25
CA TYR A 148 -3.45 12.06 -10.15
C TYR A 148 -3.64 10.60 -9.75
N LEU A 149 -3.77 10.36 -8.45
CA LEU A 149 -4.42 9.15 -7.94
C LEU A 149 -5.91 9.44 -7.79
N VAL A 150 -6.73 8.75 -8.57
CA VAL A 150 -8.16 8.97 -8.66
C VAL A 150 -8.88 7.77 -8.02
N PRO A 151 -9.62 7.96 -6.92
CA PRO A 151 -10.49 6.91 -6.42
C PRO A 151 -11.65 6.70 -7.39
N TRP A 152 -11.92 5.44 -7.75
CA TRP A 152 -12.98 5.13 -8.71
C TRP A 152 -14.32 4.99 -7.99
N ASN A 153 -15.23 5.94 -8.22
CA ASN A 153 -16.50 6.07 -7.49
C ASN A 153 -17.28 4.74 -7.46
N PRO A 154 -17.70 4.21 -6.29
CA PRO A 154 -17.83 4.88 -4.99
C PRO A 154 -16.63 4.80 -4.03
N ALA A 155 -15.48 4.28 -4.48
CA ALA A 155 -14.28 4.23 -3.64
C ALA A 155 -13.89 5.64 -3.14
N LYS A 156 -13.27 5.68 -1.96
CA LYS A 156 -12.78 6.91 -1.35
C LYS A 156 -11.35 6.74 -0.88
N LEU A 157 -10.58 7.81 -0.90
CA LEU A 157 -9.16 7.84 -0.53
C LEU A 157 -8.89 9.06 0.36
N GLY A 158 -7.88 8.97 1.21
CA GLY A 158 -7.39 10.09 1.98
C GLY A 158 -5.96 9.86 2.46
N LYS A 159 -5.16 10.93 2.51
CA LYS A 159 -3.81 10.89 3.08
C LYS A 159 -3.91 10.81 4.60
N TYR A 160 -3.41 9.72 5.17
CA TYR A 160 -3.40 9.53 6.62
C TYR A 160 -2.41 10.52 7.26
N PRO A 161 -2.80 11.24 8.33
CA PRO A 161 -1.91 12.16 9.01
C PRO A 161 -0.85 11.36 9.78
N THR A 162 0.37 11.36 9.26
CA THR A 162 1.55 10.92 10.00
C THR A 162 1.93 12.02 10.99
N ALA A 163 1.43 11.95 12.22
CA ALA A 163 1.81 12.89 13.27
C ALA A 163 3.33 12.82 13.54
N GLY A 164 4.01 13.98 13.43
CA GLY A 164 5.33 14.23 14.01
C GLY A 164 6.55 13.98 13.14
N LEU A 165 6.88 14.93 12.25
CA LEU A 165 8.24 15.18 11.76
C LEU A 165 8.44 16.69 11.58
N ASN A 166 8.64 17.39 12.70
CA ASN A 166 9.44 18.62 12.79
C ASN A 166 10.28 18.51 14.06
#